data_AF-A0AAN5D808-F1
#
_entry.id   AF-A0AAN5D808-F1
#
_cell.length_a   1.000
_cell.length_b   1.000
_cell.length_c   1.000
_cell.angle_alpha   90.00
_cell.angle_beta   90.00
_cell.angle_gamma   90.00
#
_symmetry.space_group_name_H-M   'P 1'
#
loop_
_entity.id
_entity.type
_entity.pdbx_description
1 polymer ?
#
loop_
_entity_poly.entity_id
_entity_poly.type
_entity_poly.pdbx_seq_one_letter_code
_entity_poly.pdbx_strand_id
1 'polypeptide(L)' 'MRGHIRKSAFQEDIECIWTISNTMGNYIVLHVEMDLPKTSYCSLAFIEIRSNGSKTVERLCESRRENENLPRGHSYEIRD' A
#
# COMPACT_ATOMS: atom_id res chain seq x y z
N MET A 1 -28.78 23.88 7.37
CA MET A 1 -27.74 23.08 8.05
C MET A 1 -26.92 22.39 6.98
N ARG A 2 -25.71 22.89 6.67
CA ARG A 2 -24.78 22.20 5.76
C ARG A 2 -23.99 21.20 6.61
N GLY A 3 -24.23 19.91 6.42
CA GLY A 3 -23.43 18.86 7.03
C GLY A 3 -22.04 18.86 6.39
N HIS A 4 -21.02 19.20 7.17
CA HIS A 4 -19.64 18.94 6.78
C HIS A 4 -19.38 17.45 6.98
N ILE A 5 -19.32 16.70 5.89
CA ILE A 5 -18.74 15.35 5.89
C ILE A 5 -17.28 15.56 6.29
N ARG A 6 -16.91 15.20 7.52
CA ARG A 6 -15.50 15.11 7.89
C ARG A 6 -14.93 13.95 7.07
N LYS A 7 -14.10 14.26 6.06
CA LYS A 7 -13.09 13.28 5.61
C LYS A 7 -12.42 12.80 6.89
N SER A 8 -12.39 11.50 7.13
CA SER A 8 -11.57 10.91 8.17
C SER A 8 -10.17 11.48 7.96
N ALA A 9 -9.73 12.36 8.86
CA ALA A 9 -8.39 12.88 8.81
C ALA A 9 -7.47 11.68 9.00
N PHE A 10 -6.69 11.34 7.98
CA PHE A 10 -5.49 10.53 8.17
C PHE A 10 -4.73 11.25 9.29
N GLN A 11 -4.72 10.65 10.47
CA GLN A 11 -4.13 11.27 11.65
C GLN A 11 -2.63 11.41 11.35
N GLU A 12 -2.09 12.62 11.47
CA GLU A 12 -0.69 12.88 11.11
C GLU A 12 0.23 11.88 11.84
N ASP A 13 1.12 11.26 11.07
CA ASP A 13 2.13 10.27 11.50
C ASP A 13 1.62 8.90 12.02
N ILE A 14 0.53 8.36 11.47
CA ILE A 14 0.25 6.92 11.62
C ILE A 14 1.06 6.15 10.58
N GLU A 15 1.87 5.19 11.03
CA GLU A 15 2.47 4.13 10.19
C GLU A 15 1.75 2.81 10.55
N CYS A 16 0.81 2.31 9.73
CA CYS A 16 0.31 0.94 9.94
C CYS A 16 1.18 -0.05 9.20
N ILE A 17 1.41 -1.21 9.81
CA ILE A 17 2.23 -2.28 9.22
C ILE A 17 1.40 -3.55 9.15
N TRP A 18 1.21 -4.08 7.94
CA TRP A 18 0.57 -5.37 7.71
C TRP A 18 1.56 -6.36 7.10
N THR A 19 1.61 -7.57 7.67
CA THR A 19 2.43 -8.66 7.14
C THR A 19 1.53 -9.75 6.57
N ILE A 20 1.70 -10.02 5.27
CA ILE A 20 1.05 -11.14 4.58
C ILE A 20 2.11 -12.19 4.30
N SER A 21 1.91 -13.42 4.78
CA SER A 21 2.82 -14.55 4.56
C SER A 21 2.11 -15.73 3.89
N ASN A 22 2.86 -16.49 3.12
CA ASN A 22 2.37 -17.69 2.45
C ASN A 22 3.38 -18.84 2.63
N THR A 23 2.88 -20.06 2.55
CA THR A 23 3.69 -21.28 2.42
C THR A 23 4.57 -21.25 1.16
N MET A 24 5.73 -21.90 1.25
CA MET A 24 6.65 -22.00 0.12
C MET A 24 6.00 -22.69 -1.08
N GLY A 25 6.28 -22.18 -2.28
CA GLY A 25 5.73 -22.72 -3.54
C GLY A 25 4.45 -22.03 -4.00
N ASN A 26 3.78 -21.27 -3.14
CA ASN A 26 2.62 -20.46 -3.50
C ASN A 26 3.00 -18.99 -3.75
N TYR A 27 2.10 -18.25 -4.40
CA TYR A 27 2.26 -16.81 -4.67
C TYR A 27 1.12 -16.00 -4.03
N ILE A 28 1.39 -14.73 -3.76
CA ILE A 28 0.41 -13.77 -3.23
C ILE A 28 0.02 -12.84 -4.38
N VAL A 29 -1.28 -12.65 -4.57
CA VAL A 29 -1.84 -11.63 -5.46
C VAL A 29 -2.46 -10.56 -4.58
N LEU A 30 -2.01 -9.31 -4.74
CA LEU A 30 -2.48 -8.17 -3.97
C LEU A 30 -3.31 -7.26 -4.88
N HIS A 31 -4.55 -7.01 -4.47
CA HIS A 31 -5.40 -5.97 -5.04
C HIS A 31 -5.58 -4.89 -3.98
N VAL A 32 -5.19 -3.65 -4.30
CA VAL A 32 -5.20 -2.53 -3.35
C VAL A 32 -6.02 -1.41 -3.94
N GLU A 33 -7.17 -1.14 -3.33
CA GLU A 33 -7.97 0.06 -3.56
C GLU A 33 -7.53 1.12 -2.56
N MET A 34 -7.26 2.34 -3.03
CA MET A 34 -6.76 3.42 -2.19
C MET A 34 -7.32 4.77 -2.64
N ASP A 35 -7.63 5.64 -1.67
CA ASP A 35 -8.02 7.04 -1.89
C ASP A 35 -6.93 7.97 -1.31
N LEU A 36 -5.71 7.85 -1.86
CA LEU A 36 -4.56 8.66 -1.46
C LEU A 36 -4.39 9.88 -2.38
N PRO A 37 -3.87 11.01 -1.86
CA PRO A 37 -3.58 12.18 -2.68
C PRO A 37 -2.46 11.88 -3.68
N LYS A 38 -2.76 12.08 -4.97
CA LYS A 38 -1.76 11.97 -6.04
C LYS A 38 -0.82 13.17 -6.01
N THR A 39 0.45 12.92 -5.67
CA THR A 39 1.52 13.93 -5.75
C THR A 39 2.74 13.40 -6.49
N SER A 40 3.62 14.32 -6.89
CA SER A 40 4.92 13.96 -7.45
C SER A 40 5.67 13.07 -6.47
N TYR A 41 6.05 11.88 -6.93
CA TYR A 41 6.77 10.88 -6.13
C TYR A 41 6.01 10.38 -4.88
N CYS A 42 4.68 10.56 -4.81
CA CYS A 42 3.86 10.15 -3.66
C CYS A 42 4.34 10.73 -2.32
N SER A 43 4.78 11.99 -2.33
CA SER A 43 5.42 12.65 -1.18
C SER A 43 4.51 12.95 0.00
N LEU A 44 3.19 12.97 -0.18
CA LEU A 44 2.24 13.30 0.90
C LEU A 44 1.71 12.06 1.62
N ALA A 45 1.43 10.99 0.88
CA ALA A 45 1.00 9.71 1.42
C ALA A 45 1.30 8.62 0.39
N PHE A 46 1.63 7.43 0.86
CA PHE A 46 1.92 6.29 0.00
C PHE A 46 1.68 4.99 0.76
N ILE A 47 1.34 3.94 0.01
CA ILE A 47 1.46 2.56 0.45
C ILE A 47 2.80 2.03 -0.05
N GLU A 48 3.65 1.54 0.87
CA GLU A 48 4.90 0.86 0.52
C GLU A 48 4.73 -0.65 0.62
N ILE A 49 5.06 -1.37 -0.46
CA ILE A 49 5.08 -2.84 -0.49
C ILE A 49 6.53 -3.29 -0.42
N ARG A 50 6.87 -4.11 0.59
CA ARG A 50 8.21 -4.64 0.83
C ARG A 50 8.22 -6.15 0.75
N SER A 51 9.17 -6.75 0.04
CA SER A 51 9.39 -8.20 0.00
C SER A 51 10.29 -8.62 1.15
N ASN A 52 9.89 -9.68 1.88
CA ASN A 52 10.65 -10.24 3.00
C ASN A 52 11.04 -9.18 4.05
N GLY A 53 10.18 -8.18 4.28
CA GLY A 53 10.34 -7.10 5.26
C GLY A 53 11.49 -6.09 5.00
N SER A 54 12.36 -6.35 4.03
CA SER A 54 13.63 -5.61 3.89
C SER A 54 13.77 -4.86 2.56
N LYS A 55 13.21 -5.41 1.47
CA LYS A 55 13.38 -4.84 0.13
C LYS A 55 12.11 -4.16 -0.33
N THR A 56 12.14 -2.82 -0.47
CA THR A 56 11.05 -2.08 -1.12
C THR A 56 10.89 -2.57 -2.55
N VAL A 57 9.68 -3.03 -2.85
CA VAL A 57 9.27 -3.49 -4.18
C VAL A 57 8.61 -2.35 -4.92
N GLU A 58 7.71 -1.62 -4.26
CA GLU A 58 6.86 -0.62 -4.89
C GLU A 58 6.36 0.41 -3.87
N ARG A 59 6.11 1.63 -4.34
CA ARG A 59 5.40 2.69 -3.61
C ARG A 59 4.22 3.17 -4.46
N LEU A 60 3.05 3.22 -3.85
CA LEU A 60 1.79 3.52 -4.52
C LEU A 60 1.08 4.69 -3.84
N CYS A 61 0.64 5.68 -4.60
CA CYS A 61 -0.37 6.66 -4.19
C CYS A 61 -1.51 6.75 -5.21
N GLU A 62 -1.57 5.77 -6.09
CA GLU A 62 -2.59 5.58 -7.12
C GLU A 62 -2.74 4.07 -7.34
N SER A 63 -3.94 3.63 -7.74
CA SER A 63 -4.19 2.23 -8.04
C SER A 63 -3.26 1.72 -9.15
N ARG A 64 -2.66 0.56 -8.90
CA ARG A 64 -1.82 -0.13 -9.87
C ARG A 64 -2.67 -0.62 -11.05
N ARG A 65 -2.13 -0.57 -12.27
CA ARG A 65 -2.80 -1.13 -13.46
C ARG A 65 -2.77 -2.67 -13.39
N GLU A 66 -3.85 -3.32 -13.79
CA GLU A 66 -4.09 -4.78 -13.67
C GLU A 66 -3.02 -5.71 -14.27
N ASN A 67 -2.04 -5.20 -15.02
CA ASN A 67 -1.07 -6.00 -15.77
C ASN A 67 0.36 -5.96 -15.24
N GLU A 68 0.63 -5.23 -14.16
CA GLU A 68 1.91 -5.33 -13.47
C GLU A 68 1.72 -6.31 -12.32
N ASN A 69 2.34 -7.49 -12.40
CA ASN A 69 2.38 -8.42 -11.27
C ASN A 69 3.46 -7.96 -10.30
N LEU A 70 3.24 -8.12 -8.99
CA LEU A 70 4.33 -7.94 -8.03
C LEU A 70 5.38 -9.03 -8.30
N PRO A 71 6.68 -8.73 -8.23
CA PRO A 71 7.71 -9.77 -8.27
C PRO A 71 7.45 -10.79 -7.15
N ARG A 72 7.63 -12.08 -7.46
CA ARG A 72 7.36 -13.19 -6.53
C ARG A 72 8.03 -12.97 -5.17
N GLY A 73 7.25 -13.05 -4.09
CA GLY A 73 7.70 -12.88 -2.71
C GLY A 73 6.95 -13.82 -1.76
N HIS A 74 7.64 -14.27 -0.71
CA HIS A 74 7.09 -15.19 0.30
C HIS A 74 6.36 -14.46 1.43
N SER A 75 6.77 -13.21 1.69
CA SER A 75 6.03 -12.30 2.54
C SER A 75 6.07 -10.88 1.99
N TYR A 76 4.97 -10.17 2.18
CA TYR A 76 4.88 -8.73 1.92
C TYR A 76 4.58 -7.99 3.21
N GLU A 77 5.31 -6.90 3.43
CA GLU A 77 5.01 -5.91 4.45
C GLU A 77 4.44 -4.67 3.74
N ILE A 78 3.26 -4.26 4.17
CA ILE A 78 2.54 -3.10 3.64
C ILE A 78 2.60 -2.00 4.71
N ARG A 79 3.05 -0.81 4.32
CA ARG A 79 3.12 0.37 5.20
C ARG A 79 2.23 1.48 4.66
N ASP A 80 1.36 2.08 5.47
CA ASP A 80 0.55 3.27 5.15
C ASP A 80 0.70 4.40 6.17
#